data_AF-A0A7Y7LDH8-F1
#
_entry.id   AF-A0A7Y7LDH8-F1
#
_cell.length_a   1.000
_cell.length_b   1.000
_cell.length_c   1.000
_cell.angle_alpha   90.00
_cell.angle_beta   90.00
_cell.angle_gamma   90.00
#
_symmetry.space_group_name_H-M   'P 1'
#
loop_
_entity.id
_entity.type
_entity.pdbx_description
1 polymer ?
#
loop_
_entity_poly.entity_id
_entity_poly.type
_entity_poly.pdbx_seq_one_letter_code
_entity_poly.pdbx_strand_id
1 'polypeptide(L)'
;MITKEDLQHKYQQLPTERLMQIIDNRSNYTELAVEVAIAEFTSRNVPEEEIRDYRLKQIGNLHSAIEKTTVHQLNFFQKLLFFFLFIPLLNFAFKMNYKSDGFSLKLRQSNYYSLIGFLSLMLSTITLVAYDWDIADSTVLGIWMIFFIPAYLLDDFFNKRILVERTKKSLIENGFELEEE
;
A
#
# COMPACT_ATOMS: atom_id res chain seq x y z
N MET A 1 -8.24 -14.35 32.75
CA MET A 1 -6.79 -14.08 32.68
C MET A 1 -6.15 -15.27 32.00
N ILE A 2 -5.28 -15.04 31.02
CA ILE A 2 -4.49 -16.12 30.40
C ILE A 2 -3.30 -16.38 31.31
N THR A 3 -3.08 -17.63 31.70
CA THR A 3 -1.95 -18.00 32.57
C THR A 3 -0.71 -18.35 31.75
N LYS A 4 0.47 -18.37 32.41
CA LYS A 4 1.74 -18.77 31.79
C LYS A 4 1.71 -20.22 31.32
N GLU A 5 1.11 -21.10 32.10
CA GLU A 5 0.98 -22.54 31.82
C GLU A 5 0.10 -22.78 30.59
N ASP A 6 -1.02 -22.06 30.46
CA ASP A 6 -1.89 -22.13 29.28
C ASP A 6 -1.15 -21.73 27.99
N LEU A 7 -0.31 -20.68 28.07
CA LEU A 7 0.49 -20.23 26.94
C LEU A 7 1.60 -21.23 26.59
N GLN A 8 2.22 -21.84 27.60
CA GLN A 8 3.26 -22.85 27.41
C GLN A 8 2.71 -24.07 26.66
N HIS A 9 1.58 -24.61 27.12
CA HIS A 9 0.93 -25.74 26.47
C HIS A 9 0.49 -25.40 25.03
N LYS A 10 0.00 -24.17 24.83
CA LYS A 10 -0.40 -23.71 23.49
C LYS A 10 0.81 -23.54 22.56
N TYR A 11 1.92 -23.01 23.05
CA TYR A 11 3.10 -22.70 22.23
C TYR A 11 3.93 -23.94 21.91
N GLN A 12 3.89 -24.97 22.76
CA GLN A 12 4.41 -26.30 22.45
C GLN A 12 3.83 -26.88 21.15
N GLN A 13 2.55 -26.64 20.89
CA GLN A 13 1.87 -27.14 19.69
C GLN A 13 2.11 -26.27 18.45
N LEU A 14 2.72 -25.09 18.59
CA LEU A 14 2.98 -24.21 17.46
C LEU A 14 4.22 -24.66 16.67
N PRO A 15 4.23 -24.48 15.34
CA PRO A 15 5.43 -24.69 14.54
C PRO A 15 6.49 -23.62 14.86
N THR A 16 7.76 -23.97 14.69
CA THR A 16 8.91 -23.10 15.00
C THR A 16 8.83 -21.73 14.33
N GLU A 17 8.35 -21.68 13.07
CA GLU A 17 8.11 -20.43 12.33
C GLU A 17 7.16 -19.47 13.04
N ARG A 18 6.12 -19.99 13.70
CA ARG A 18 5.16 -19.16 14.45
C ARG A 18 5.75 -18.64 15.76
N LEU A 19 6.63 -19.40 16.41
CA LEU A 19 7.37 -18.91 17.58
C LEU A 19 8.31 -17.77 17.20
N MET A 20 9.07 -17.93 16.10
CA MET A 20 9.93 -16.87 15.56
C MET A 20 9.12 -15.62 15.21
N GLN A 21 7.94 -15.77 14.62
CA GLN A 21 7.04 -14.64 14.31
C GLN A 21 6.58 -13.89 15.57
N ILE A 22 6.30 -14.59 16.68
CA ILE A 22 5.92 -13.97 17.96
C ILE A 22 7.12 -13.20 18.55
N ILE A 23 8.32 -13.78 18.47
CA ILE A 23 9.56 -13.20 18.98
C ILE A 23 9.97 -11.94 18.19
N ASP A 24 9.75 -11.93 16.88
CA ASP A 24 10.04 -10.76 16.03
C ASP A 24 9.02 -9.63 16.25
N ASN A 25 7.74 -9.95 16.42
CA ASN A 25 6.66 -8.97 16.53
C ASN A 25 6.30 -8.63 17.98
N ARG A 26 7.29 -8.38 18.84
CA ARG A 26 7.10 -8.20 20.29
C ARG A 26 6.03 -7.17 20.66
N SER A 27 5.89 -6.10 19.86
CA SER A 27 4.91 -5.03 20.07
C SER A 27 3.45 -5.47 19.97
N ASN A 28 3.17 -6.57 19.25
CA ASN A 28 1.82 -7.09 19.06
C ASN A 28 1.41 -8.12 20.13
N TYR A 29 2.32 -8.47 21.04
CA TYR A 29 2.11 -9.51 22.06
C TYR A 29 2.37 -8.97 23.47
N THR A 30 1.83 -9.65 24.47
CA THR A 30 2.15 -9.35 25.87
C THR A 30 3.57 -9.80 26.18
N GLU A 31 4.25 -9.11 27.09
CA GLU A 31 5.60 -9.48 27.54
C GLU A 31 5.66 -10.95 27.99
N LEU A 32 4.64 -11.39 28.73
CA LEU A 32 4.50 -12.78 29.19
C LEU A 32 4.40 -13.78 28.03
N ALA A 33 3.72 -13.43 26.94
CA ALA A 33 3.66 -14.27 25.74
C ALA A 33 5.03 -14.32 25.03
N VAL A 34 5.72 -13.20 24.91
CA VAL A 34 7.07 -13.15 24.31
C VAL A 34 8.06 -13.98 25.11
N GLU A 35 8.05 -13.88 26.44
CA GLU A 35 8.91 -14.68 27.32
C GLU A 35 8.68 -16.18 27.16
N VAL A 36 7.41 -16.61 27.12
CA VAL A 36 7.06 -18.02 26.93
C VAL A 36 7.49 -18.51 25.54
N ALA A 37 7.33 -17.68 24.50
CA ALA A 37 7.79 -18.01 23.16
C ALA A 37 9.32 -18.13 23.08
N ILE A 38 10.07 -17.24 23.73
CA ILE A 38 11.55 -17.31 23.78
C ILE A 38 12.01 -18.57 24.51
N ALA A 39 11.40 -18.90 25.65
CA ALA A 39 11.74 -20.09 26.42
C ALA A 39 11.49 -21.38 25.61
N GLU A 40 10.35 -21.45 24.92
CA GLU A 40 9.99 -22.59 24.08
C GLU A 40 10.81 -22.65 22.78
N PHE A 41 11.20 -21.51 22.21
CA PHE A 41 12.10 -21.48 21.06
C PHE A 41 13.50 -21.98 21.43
N THR A 42 14.00 -21.57 22.61
CA THR A 42 15.31 -21.99 23.12
C THR A 42 15.33 -23.48 23.48
N SER A 43 14.23 -24.01 24.03
CA SER A 43 14.14 -25.44 24.38
C SER A 43 14.21 -26.37 23.17
N ARG A 44 13.82 -25.89 21.98
CA ARG A 44 13.82 -26.65 20.72
C ARG A 44 15.16 -26.74 20.03
N ASN A 45 16.17 -25.98 20.49
CA ASN A 45 17.52 -25.94 19.93
C ASN A 45 17.52 -25.84 18.39
N VAL A 46 16.77 -24.87 17.88
CA VAL A 46 16.53 -24.67 16.44
C VAL A 46 17.85 -24.40 15.72
N PRO A 47 18.16 -25.10 14.62
CA PRO A 47 19.40 -24.90 13.89
C PRO A 47 19.48 -23.51 13.26
N GLU A 48 20.69 -22.96 13.19
CA GLU A 48 20.94 -21.62 12.64
C GLU A 48 20.47 -21.48 11.17
N GLU A 49 20.50 -22.59 10.41
CA GLU A 49 19.98 -22.65 9.04
C GLU A 49 18.48 -22.35 8.97
N GLU A 50 17.66 -22.89 9.89
CA GLU A 50 16.22 -22.61 9.93
C GLU A 50 15.94 -21.14 10.29
N ILE A 51 16.74 -20.56 11.17
CA ILE A 51 16.66 -19.13 11.52
C ILE A 51 16.99 -18.27 10.29
N ARG A 52 18.04 -18.64 9.55
CA ARG A 52 18.44 -17.95 8.32
C ARG A 52 17.36 -18.04 7.25
N ASP A 53 16.80 -19.23 7.03
CA ASP A 53 15.74 -19.45 6.04
C ASP A 53 14.46 -18.69 6.37
N TYR A 54 14.09 -18.62 7.65
CA TYR A 54 12.97 -17.80 8.10
C TYR A 54 13.22 -16.31 7.84
N ARG A 55 14.41 -15.79 8.17
CA ARG A 55 14.78 -14.40 7.87
C ARG A 55 14.75 -14.12 6.36
N LEU A 56 15.28 -15.01 5.54
CA LEU A 56 15.25 -14.89 4.09
C LEU A 56 13.82 -14.88 3.54
N LYS A 57 12.93 -15.74 4.05
CA LYS A 57 11.50 -15.72 3.70
C LYS A 57 10.83 -14.40 4.10
N GLN A 58 11.15 -13.87 5.28
CA GLN A 58 10.61 -12.58 5.71
C GLN A 58 11.09 -11.44 4.81
N ILE A 59 12.37 -11.42 4.45
CA ILE A 59 12.93 -10.45 3.51
C ILE A 59 12.27 -10.58 2.13
N GLY A 60 12.07 -11.80 1.62
CA GLY A 60 11.39 -12.03 0.34
C GLY A 60 9.93 -11.57 0.35
N ASN A 61 9.20 -11.87 1.43
CA ASN A 61 7.83 -11.40 1.61
C ASN A 61 7.77 -9.87 1.68
N LEU A 62 8.69 -9.26 2.43
CA LEU A 62 8.82 -7.81 2.55
C LEU A 62 9.14 -7.16 1.20
N HIS A 63 10.10 -7.71 0.45
CA HIS A 63 10.45 -7.23 -0.88
C HIS A 63 9.25 -7.29 -1.83
N SER A 64 8.55 -8.43 -1.87
CA SER A 64 7.34 -8.58 -2.70
C SER A 64 6.22 -7.62 -2.29
N ALA A 65 6.08 -7.33 -0.99
CA ALA A 65 5.09 -6.39 -0.46
C ALA A 65 5.46 -4.95 -0.84
N ILE A 66 6.75 -4.59 -0.73
CA ILE A 66 7.27 -3.28 -1.15
C ILE A 66 7.07 -3.11 -2.65
N GLU A 67 7.48 -4.08 -3.47
CA GLU A 67 7.37 -4.03 -4.92
C GLU A 67 5.91 -3.84 -5.38
N LYS A 68 4.98 -4.63 -4.82
CA LYS A 68 3.52 -4.46 -5.03
C LYS A 68 3.01 -3.08 -4.64
N THR A 69 3.60 -2.50 -3.61
CA THR A 69 3.21 -1.21 -3.04
C THR A 69 3.81 -0.04 -3.81
N THR A 70 5.04 -0.13 -4.34
CA THR A 70 5.80 1.03 -4.84
C THR A 70 6.10 1.00 -6.34
N VAL A 71 6.14 -0.18 -6.97
CA VAL A 71 6.58 -0.34 -8.38
C VAL A 71 5.39 -0.41 -9.34
N HIS A 72 4.33 -1.14 -8.95
CA HIS A 72 3.21 -1.36 -9.86
C HIS A 72 2.25 -0.16 -9.94
N GLN A 73 2.48 0.68 -10.95
CA GLN A 73 1.64 1.84 -11.26
C GLN A 73 0.44 1.50 -12.14
N LEU A 74 -0.54 2.41 -12.20
CA LEU A 74 -1.56 2.41 -13.25
C LEU A 74 -0.90 2.64 -14.61
N ASN A 75 -1.32 1.89 -15.61
CA ASN A 75 -0.92 2.16 -16.99
C ASN A 75 -1.60 3.44 -17.52
N PHE A 76 -1.12 3.96 -18.65
CA PHE A 76 -1.67 5.18 -19.25
C PHE A 76 -3.20 5.12 -19.43
N PHE A 77 -3.72 4.00 -19.96
CA PHE A 77 -5.15 3.83 -20.20
C PHE A 77 -5.98 3.77 -18.92
N GLN A 78 -5.46 3.19 -17.84
CA GLN A 78 -6.10 3.16 -16.53
C GLN A 78 -6.15 4.56 -15.92
N LYS A 79 -5.06 5.34 -16.04
CA LYS A 79 -5.03 6.75 -15.63
C LYS A 79 -6.11 7.55 -16.36
N LEU A 80 -6.20 7.35 -17.68
CA LEU A 80 -7.20 7.95 -18.55
C LEU A 80 -8.63 7.53 -18.15
N LEU A 81 -8.84 6.23 -17.91
CA LEU A 81 -10.11 5.68 -17.43
C LEU A 81 -10.55 6.34 -16.13
N PHE A 82 -9.69 6.39 -15.10
CA PHE A 82 -10.08 7.01 -13.82
C PHE A 82 -10.27 8.52 -13.92
N PHE A 83 -9.56 9.19 -14.83
CA PHE A 83 -9.76 10.62 -15.07
C PHE A 83 -11.16 10.91 -15.62
N PHE A 84 -11.61 10.16 -16.61
CA PHE A 84 -12.95 10.36 -17.19
C PHE A 84 -14.08 9.73 -16.36
N LEU A 85 -13.79 8.59 -15.70
CA LEU A 85 -14.75 7.81 -14.92
C LEU A 85 -14.59 8.11 -13.42
N PHE A 86 -14.82 9.36 -13.07
CA PHE A 86 -14.70 9.85 -11.70
C PHE A 86 -15.86 9.42 -10.77
N ILE A 87 -16.96 8.89 -11.33
CA ILE A 87 -18.15 8.47 -10.57
C ILE A 87 -17.76 7.33 -9.60
N PRO A 88 -17.90 7.54 -8.27
CA PRO A 88 -17.47 6.57 -7.26
C PRO A 88 -18.07 5.17 -7.44
N LEU A 89 -19.33 5.09 -7.88
CA LEU A 89 -20.04 3.83 -8.05
C LEU A 89 -19.42 2.97 -9.17
N LEU A 90 -18.99 3.60 -10.27
CA LEU A 90 -18.43 2.90 -11.43
C LEU A 90 -16.98 2.46 -11.19
N ASN A 91 -16.22 3.24 -10.40
CA ASN A 91 -14.82 2.93 -10.10
C ASN A 91 -14.63 2.06 -8.83
N PHE A 92 -15.69 1.79 -8.08
CA PHE A 92 -15.65 1.02 -6.83
C PHE A 92 -15.08 -0.39 -7.02
N ALA A 93 -15.55 -1.13 -8.03
CA ALA A 93 -15.11 -2.51 -8.27
C ALA A 93 -13.59 -2.60 -8.52
N PHE A 94 -13.05 -1.70 -9.34
CA PHE A 94 -11.61 -1.65 -9.60
C PHE A 94 -10.80 -1.31 -8.34
N LYS A 95 -11.28 -0.33 -7.56
CA LYS A 95 -10.62 0.09 -6.31
C LYS A 95 -10.65 -1.02 -5.25
N MET A 96 -11.72 -1.80 -5.19
CA MET A 96 -11.85 -2.93 -4.28
C MET A 96 -10.82 -4.03 -4.61
N ASN A 97 -10.64 -4.34 -5.89
CA ASN A 97 -9.62 -5.29 -6.34
C ASN A 97 -8.20 -4.79 -6.00
N TYR A 98 -7.90 -3.51 -6.23
CA TYR A 98 -6.59 -2.97 -5.83
C TYR A 98 -6.35 -3.04 -4.32
N LYS A 99 -7.40 -2.87 -3.52
CA LYS A 99 -7.32 -2.98 -2.06
C LYS A 99 -7.12 -4.43 -1.61
N SER A 100 -7.83 -5.40 -2.20
CA SER A 100 -7.66 -6.82 -1.87
C SER A 100 -6.26 -7.33 -2.21
N ASP A 101 -5.71 -6.86 -3.33
CA ASP A 101 -4.45 -7.34 -3.87
C ASP A 101 -3.23 -6.61 -3.29
N GLY A 102 -3.45 -5.61 -2.44
CA GLY A 102 -2.38 -4.83 -1.79
C GLY A 102 -1.73 -3.76 -2.67
N PHE A 103 -2.32 -3.40 -3.81
CA PHE A 103 -1.80 -2.37 -4.72
C PHE A 103 -2.13 -0.95 -4.23
N SER A 104 -1.45 -0.52 -3.17
CA SER A 104 -1.69 0.79 -2.54
C SER A 104 -1.40 1.97 -3.47
N LEU A 105 -0.36 1.91 -4.32
CA LEU A 105 -0.06 2.95 -5.30
C LEU A 105 -1.14 3.07 -6.37
N LYS A 106 -1.62 1.95 -6.94
CA LYS A 106 -2.73 1.96 -7.90
C LYS A 106 -3.99 2.55 -7.30
N LEU A 107 -4.30 2.21 -6.05
CA LEU A 107 -5.44 2.77 -5.34
C LEU A 107 -5.31 4.28 -5.19
N ARG A 108 -4.14 4.77 -4.77
CA ARG A 108 -3.88 6.20 -4.61
C ARG A 108 -3.93 6.96 -5.93
N GLN A 109 -3.29 6.43 -6.99
CA GLN A 109 -3.36 6.99 -8.34
C GLN A 109 -4.79 7.00 -8.86
N SER A 110 -5.57 5.93 -8.67
CA SER A 110 -6.97 5.88 -9.13
C SER A 110 -7.83 6.98 -8.48
N ASN A 111 -7.63 7.23 -7.18
CA ASN A 111 -8.32 8.30 -6.47
C ASN A 111 -7.85 9.68 -6.92
N TYR A 112 -6.55 9.86 -7.12
CA TYR A 112 -5.96 11.09 -7.65
C TYR A 112 -6.57 11.46 -9.01
N TYR A 113 -6.52 10.55 -9.99
CA TYR A 113 -7.07 10.82 -11.33
C TYR A 113 -8.60 11.02 -11.30
N SER A 114 -9.34 10.23 -10.48
CA SER A 114 -10.79 10.45 -10.31
C SER A 114 -11.09 11.86 -9.77
N LEU A 115 -10.35 12.30 -8.76
CA LEU A 115 -10.56 13.60 -8.14
C LEU A 115 -10.19 14.75 -9.09
N ILE A 116 -9.02 14.68 -9.73
CA ILE A 116 -8.58 15.72 -10.66
C ILE A 116 -9.49 15.76 -11.90
N GLY A 117 -9.94 14.62 -12.40
CA GLY A 117 -10.92 14.52 -13.48
C GLY A 117 -12.24 15.21 -13.12
N PHE A 118 -12.76 14.94 -11.92
CA PHE A 118 -13.97 15.62 -11.41
C PHE A 118 -13.78 17.13 -11.25
N LEU A 119 -12.68 17.57 -10.62
CA LEU A 119 -12.40 18.99 -10.40
C LEU A 119 -12.20 19.75 -11.70
N SER A 120 -11.50 19.16 -12.67
CA SER A 120 -11.27 19.77 -13.98
C SER A 120 -12.56 19.87 -14.80
N LEU A 121 -13.44 18.87 -14.74
CA LEU A 121 -14.76 18.96 -15.37
C LEU A 121 -15.59 20.06 -14.72
N MET A 122 -15.66 20.08 -13.38
CA MET A 122 -16.39 21.10 -12.63
C MET A 122 -15.90 22.51 -12.97
N LEU A 123 -14.57 22.71 -12.99
CA LEU A 123 -13.97 23.99 -13.32
C LEU A 123 -14.32 24.41 -14.76
N SER A 124 -14.22 23.49 -15.72
CA SER A 124 -14.56 23.74 -17.13
C SER A 124 -16.02 24.18 -17.28
N THR A 125 -16.95 23.49 -16.62
CA THR A 125 -18.38 23.83 -16.63
C THR A 125 -18.65 25.17 -15.94
N ILE A 126 -18.04 25.44 -14.78
CA ILE A 126 -18.20 26.72 -14.07
C ILE A 126 -17.70 27.87 -14.94
N THR A 127 -16.54 27.74 -15.58
CA THR A 127 -16.02 28.79 -16.46
C THR A 127 -16.95 29.03 -17.65
N LEU A 128 -17.50 27.97 -18.24
CA LEU A 128 -18.44 28.13 -19.36
C LEU A 128 -19.68 28.93 -18.95
N VAL A 129 -20.30 28.56 -17.83
CA VAL A 129 -21.53 29.20 -17.32
C VAL A 129 -21.27 30.62 -16.83
N ALA A 130 -20.13 30.87 -16.17
CA ALA A 130 -19.83 32.17 -15.58
C ALA A 130 -19.51 33.26 -16.63
N TYR A 131 -18.95 32.87 -17.78
CA TYR A 131 -18.55 33.80 -18.84
C TYR A 131 -19.52 33.83 -20.03
N ASP A 132 -20.62 33.07 -19.96
CA ASP A 132 -21.64 32.97 -21.02
C ASP A 132 -21.03 32.72 -22.40
N TRP A 133 -20.01 31.87 -22.44
CA TRP A 133 -19.30 31.56 -23.66
C TRP A 133 -20.16 30.63 -24.52
N ASP A 134 -20.58 31.10 -25.70
CA ASP A 134 -21.28 30.30 -26.70
C ASP A 134 -20.28 29.38 -27.44
N ILE A 135 -19.85 28.32 -26.75
CA ILE A 135 -18.91 27.34 -27.28
C ILE A 135 -19.60 25.99 -27.40
N ALA A 136 -19.32 25.30 -28.51
CA ALA A 136 -19.77 23.93 -28.70
C ALA A 136 -19.29 23.01 -27.56
N ASP A 137 -20.15 22.06 -27.16
CA ASP A 137 -19.86 21.05 -26.13
C ASP A 137 -18.54 20.29 -26.37
N SER A 138 -18.18 20.08 -27.64
CA SER A 138 -16.91 19.46 -28.03
C SER A 138 -15.68 20.24 -27.56
N THR A 139 -15.78 21.57 -27.45
CA THR A 139 -14.69 22.42 -26.98
C THR A 139 -14.50 22.31 -25.48
N VAL A 140 -15.60 22.18 -24.72
CA VAL A 140 -15.56 21.92 -23.26
C VAL A 140 -14.87 20.59 -22.97
N LEU A 141 -15.19 19.55 -23.75
CA LEU A 141 -14.50 18.26 -23.68
C LEU A 141 -13.00 18.41 -24.00
N GLY A 142 -12.66 19.18 -25.03
CA GLY A 142 -11.27 19.49 -25.38
C GLY A 142 -10.49 20.15 -24.23
N ILE A 143 -11.07 21.19 -23.61
CA ILE A 143 -10.50 21.88 -22.46
C ILE A 143 -10.34 20.93 -21.27
N TRP A 144 -11.36 20.11 -20.99
CA TRP A 144 -11.30 19.11 -19.93
C TRP A 144 -10.15 18.12 -20.14
N MET A 145 -9.94 17.63 -21.38
CA MET A 145 -8.83 16.74 -21.70
C MET A 145 -7.45 17.40 -21.50
N ILE A 146 -7.32 18.71 -21.72
CA ILE A 146 -6.05 19.41 -21.50
C ILE A 146 -5.60 19.33 -20.04
N PHE A 147 -6.53 19.33 -19.07
CA PHE A 147 -6.21 19.17 -17.66
C PHE A 147 -5.61 17.80 -17.30
N PHE A 148 -5.71 16.80 -18.18
CA PHE A 148 -5.03 15.52 -17.98
C PHE A 148 -3.51 15.66 -18.04
N ILE A 149 -2.97 16.55 -18.88
CA ILE A 149 -1.53 16.73 -19.05
C ILE A 149 -0.83 17.13 -17.73
N PRO A 150 -1.22 18.22 -17.05
CA PRO A 150 -0.61 18.57 -15.77
C PRO A 150 -0.88 17.51 -14.69
N ALA A 151 -2.05 16.87 -14.70
CA ALA A 151 -2.34 15.76 -13.77
C ALA A 151 -1.36 14.60 -13.96
N TYR A 152 -1.07 14.24 -15.20
CA TYR A 152 -0.14 13.17 -15.55
C TYR A 152 1.31 13.50 -15.15
N LEU A 153 1.74 14.74 -15.37
CA LEU A 153 3.10 15.18 -15.02
C LEU A 153 3.31 15.26 -13.50
N LEU A 154 2.29 15.63 -12.74
CA LEU A 154 2.36 15.78 -11.28
C LEU A 154 2.10 14.47 -10.50
N ASP A 155 1.61 13.42 -11.17
CA ASP A 155 1.30 12.12 -10.58
C ASP A 155 2.47 11.51 -9.79
N ASP A 156 3.66 11.49 -10.39
CA ASP A 156 4.86 10.93 -9.75
C ASP A 156 5.21 11.68 -8.45
N PHE A 157 4.99 12.98 -8.41
CA PHE A 157 5.24 13.79 -7.22
C PHE A 157 4.23 13.48 -6.11
N PHE A 158 2.93 13.50 -6.42
CA PHE A 158 1.88 13.36 -5.40
C PHE A 158 1.65 11.91 -4.93
N ASN A 159 1.89 10.92 -5.80
CA ASN A 159 1.56 9.53 -5.52
C ASN A 159 2.80 8.68 -5.24
N LYS A 160 3.83 8.74 -6.09
CA LYS A 160 5.00 7.86 -5.98
C LYS A 160 5.94 8.30 -4.86
N ARG A 161 6.40 9.55 -4.88
CA ARG A 161 7.41 10.05 -3.91
C ARG A 161 6.96 9.91 -2.46
N ILE A 162 5.75 10.38 -2.15
CA ILE A 162 5.21 10.35 -0.79
C ILE A 162 5.05 8.91 -0.28
N LEU A 163 4.67 7.97 -1.16
CA LEU A 163 4.51 6.57 -0.75
C LEU A 163 5.87 5.92 -0.49
N VAL A 164 6.84 6.12 -1.40
CA VAL A 164 8.20 5.61 -1.24
C VAL A 164 8.84 6.15 0.04
N GLU A 165 8.72 7.45 0.32
CA GLU A 165 9.25 8.05 1.55
C GLU A 165 8.64 7.44 2.82
N ARG A 166 7.31 7.22 2.84
CA ARG A 166 6.64 6.58 3.98
C ARG A 166 7.08 5.12 4.16
N THR A 167 7.19 4.38 3.07
CA THR A 167 7.66 2.99 3.11
C THR A 167 9.12 2.92 3.57
N LYS A 168 10.01 3.77 3.03
CA LYS A 168 11.41 3.87 3.48
C LYS A 168 11.50 4.20 4.96
N LYS A 169 10.76 5.21 5.42
CA LYS A 169 10.73 5.60 6.84
C LYS A 169 10.26 4.44 7.74
N SER A 170 9.18 3.76 7.36
CA SER A 170 8.67 2.61 8.13
C SER A 170 9.65 1.45 8.17
N LEU A 171 10.41 1.21 7.09
CA LEU A 171 11.44 0.17 7.05
C LEU A 171 12.61 0.50 7.99
N ILE A 172 13.09 1.74 7.96
CA ILE A 172 14.15 2.22 8.85
C ILE A 172 13.71 2.13 10.33
N GLU A 173 12.48 2.56 10.65
CA GLU A 173 11.93 2.47 12.01
C GLU A 173 11.81 1.02 12.53
N ASN A 174 11.67 0.04 11.63
CA ASN A 174 11.62 -1.37 11.96
C ASN A 174 13.00 -2.07 11.90
N GLY A 175 14.09 -1.31 11.75
CA GLY A 175 15.46 -1.83 11.80
C GLY A 175 15.94 -2.50 10.51
N PHE A 176 15.27 -2.26 9.38
CA PHE A 176 15.76 -2.71 8.08
C PHE A 176 16.78 -1.70 7.53
N GLU A 177 18.00 -2.17 7.25
CA GLU A 177 18.99 -1.41 6.50
C GLU A 177 18.58 -1.41 5.02
N LEU A 178 18.34 -0.22 4.47
CA LEU A 178 18.12 -0.06 3.04
C LEU A 178 19.47 0.25 2.39
N GLU A 179 19.95 -0.62 1.52
CA GLU A 179 21.06 -0.26 0.64
C GLU A 179 20.61 0.92 -0.22
N GLU A 180 21.32 2.04 -0.12
CA GLU A 180 21.11 3.20 -0.99
C GLU A 180 21.65 2.86 -2.37
N GLU A 181 20.75 2.53 -3.31
CA GLU A 181 21.01 2.58 -4.76
C GLU A 181 20.79 4.00 -5.31
#